data_AF-A0A953JDZ0-F1
#
_entry.id   AF-A0A953JDZ0-F1
#
_cell.length_a   1.000
_cell.length_b   1.000
_cell.length_c   1.000
_cell.angle_alpha   90.00
_cell.angle_beta   90.00
_cell.angle_gamma   90.00
#
_symmetry.space_group_name_H-M   'P 1'
#
loop_
_entity.id
_entity.type
_entity.pdbx_description
1 polymer ?
#
loop_
_entity_poly.entity_id
_entity_poly.type
_entity_poly.pdbx_seq_one_letter_code
_entity_poly.pdbx_strand_id
1 'polypeptide(L)'
;GLRDFYEGEIAAQIAQDVREMDGVLSAEDLRGCRARVLPAISVPWRGRRLMLANGLTAAPTLVRVLEGMADAPYSGAEPSAEWYAQLARVMRAAYAERLSGLGEAEPRAAESCTTHLTACDKDGMMVAVTTTLLSSMGSRVVLPRSGVLMNNGVMWFDPQPGTPNAIAPGKRPLTNMCPVIAANDRGPEIAAGASGGRRIMASVFQMLSFVADFGMDPEVAAHHPRIDVSGPQGVTADRRLPEAVLAALAADAPVEVVEHGVMPLNFACPNLIRRDAEGGVTGISDVMSPWSAAVAARG
;
A
#
# COMPACT_ATOMS: atom_id res chain seq x y z
N GLY A 1 -18.28 -13.59 21.15
CA GLY A 1 -17.39 -13.98 20.04
C GLY A 1 -17.34 -12.88 18.99
N LEU A 2 -16.54 -13.00 17.92
CA LEU A 2 -16.31 -11.90 16.95
C LEU A 2 -17.59 -11.29 16.34
N ARG A 3 -18.69 -12.05 16.28
CA ARG A 3 -19.99 -11.60 15.78
C ARG A 3 -20.67 -10.55 16.65
N ASP A 4 -20.31 -10.46 17.92
CA ASP A 4 -20.87 -9.47 18.85
C ASP A 4 -20.64 -8.02 18.39
N PHE A 5 -19.48 -7.76 17.77
CA PHE A 5 -19.14 -6.47 17.18
C PHE A 5 -20.12 -6.01 16.08
N TYR A 6 -20.74 -6.96 15.37
CA TYR A 6 -21.61 -6.67 14.23
C TYR A 6 -23.11 -6.93 14.51
N GLU A 7 -23.42 -7.76 15.51
CA GLU A 7 -24.79 -8.28 15.70
C GLU A 7 -25.24 -8.32 17.16
N GLY A 8 -24.33 -8.06 18.11
CA GLY A 8 -24.58 -8.20 19.54
C GLY A 8 -24.52 -6.89 20.30
N GLU A 9 -24.04 -6.96 21.54
CA GLU A 9 -24.07 -5.83 22.47
C GLU A 9 -23.17 -4.68 21.99
N ILE A 10 -21.94 -4.99 21.57
CA ILE A 10 -21.02 -3.97 21.02
C ILE A 10 -21.65 -3.26 19.81
N ALA A 11 -22.32 -3.99 18.93
CA ALA A 11 -22.99 -3.38 17.77
C ALA A 11 -24.11 -2.41 18.18
N ALA A 12 -24.90 -2.78 19.18
CA ALA A 12 -25.95 -1.92 19.72
C ALA A 12 -25.38 -0.65 20.37
N GLN A 13 -24.29 -0.79 21.14
CA GLN A 13 -23.56 0.33 21.75
C GLN A 13 -23.01 1.29 20.69
N ILE A 14 -22.36 0.76 19.64
CA ILE A 14 -21.84 1.57 18.53
C ILE A 14 -22.96 2.35 17.85
N ALA A 15 -24.06 1.68 17.49
CA ALA A 15 -25.18 2.32 16.81
C ALA A 15 -25.87 3.37 17.70
N GLN A 16 -25.89 3.17 19.01
CA GLN A 16 -26.43 4.15 19.95
C GLN A 16 -25.55 5.40 20.04
N ASP A 17 -24.24 5.23 20.27
CA ASP A 17 -23.30 6.36 20.36
C ASP A 17 -23.31 7.17 19.06
N VAL A 18 -23.35 6.50 17.90
CA VAL A 18 -23.41 7.19 16.60
C VAL A 18 -24.70 8.00 16.44
N ARG A 19 -25.85 7.45 16.84
CA ARG A 19 -27.13 8.19 16.80
C ARG A 19 -27.14 9.40 17.73
N GLU A 20 -26.57 9.28 18.93
CA GLU A 20 -26.46 10.39 19.90
C GLU A 20 -25.57 11.53 19.37
N MET A 21 -24.71 11.25 18.38
CA MET A 21 -23.87 12.24 17.68
C MET A 21 -24.43 12.66 16.31
N ASP A 22 -25.72 12.40 16.03
CA ASP A 22 -26.38 12.68 14.74
C ASP A 22 -25.73 11.98 13.52
N GLY A 23 -25.00 10.89 13.76
CA GLY A 23 -24.41 10.08 12.70
C GLY A 23 -25.39 9.05 12.13
N VAL A 24 -25.05 8.51 10.96
CA VAL A 24 -25.96 7.69 10.15
C VAL A 24 -25.69 6.18 10.21
N LEU A 25 -24.64 5.74 10.90
CA LEU A 25 -24.32 4.31 11.01
C LEU A 25 -25.30 3.61 11.96
N SER A 26 -26.05 2.64 11.44
CA SER A 26 -27.05 1.88 12.17
C SER A 26 -26.58 0.47 12.55
N ALA A 27 -27.33 -0.19 13.43
CA ALA A 27 -27.12 -1.60 13.75
C ALA A 27 -27.39 -2.51 12.54
N GLU A 28 -28.25 -2.09 11.61
CA GLU A 28 -28.48 -2.81 10.35
C GLU A 28 -27.26 -2.73 9.43
N ASP A 29 -26.61 -1.57 9.34
CA ASP A 29 -25.37 -1.41 8.58
C ASP A 29 -24.24 -2.30 9.12
N LEU A 30 -24.09 -2.34 10.46
CA LEU A 30 -23.13 -3.24 11.12
C LEU A 30 -23.46 -4.70 10.83
N ARG A 31 -24.73 -5.08 10.93
CA ARG A 31 -25.18 -6.45 10.60
C ARG A 31 -24.98 -6.77 9.12
N GLY A 32 -25.11 -5.82 8.22
CA GLY A 32 -24.84 -5.97 6.79
C GLY A 32 -23.35 -6.05 6.46
N CYS A 33 -22.47 -5.59 7.34
CA CYS A 33 -21.03 -5.60 7.11
C CYS A 33 -20.46 -7.03 7.13
N ARG A 34 -19.85 -7.44 6.02
CA ARG A 34 -19.22 -8.75 5.84
C ARG A 34 -17.89 -8.62 5.11
N ALA A 35 -16.91 -9.43 5.53
CA ALA A 35 -15.71 -9.66 4.74
C ALA A 35 -16.09 -10.33 3.42
N ARG A 36 -15.39 -9.96 2.34
CA ARG A 36 -15.54 -10.59 1.03
C ARG A 36 -14.27 -11.35 0.73
N VAL A 37 -14.39 -12.65 0.46
CA VAL A 37 -13.30 -13.47 -0.06
C VAL A 37 -13.37 -13.34 -1.58
N LEU A 38 -12.37 -12.70 -2.17
CA LEU A 38 -12.25 -12.52 -3.61
C LEU A 38 -11.02 -13.28 -4.11
N PRO A 39 -11.06 -13.84 -5.32
CA PRO A 39 -9.86 -14.37 -5.94
C PRO A 39 -8.84 -13.23 -6.13
N ALA A 40 -7.56 -13.51 -5.92
CA ALA A 40 -6.49 -12.55 -6.20
C ALA A 40 -6.45 -12.21 -7.70
N ILE A 41 -6.08 -10.97 -8.01
CA ILE A 41 -5.70 -10.60 -9.37
C ILE A 41 -4.33 -11.23 -9.62
N SER A 42 -4.24 -12.12 -10.61
CA SER A 42 -3.02 -12.86 -10.92
C SER A 42 -2.35 -12.30 -12.17
N VAL A 43 -1.11 -11.83 -12.05
CA VAL A 43 -0.38 -11.16 -13.13
C VAL A 43 0.96 -11.87 -13.34
N PRO A 44 1.29 -12.36 -14.56
CA PRO A 44 2.62 -12.84 -14.86
C PRO A 44 3.62 -11.67 -14.87
N TRP A 45 4.76 -11.84 -14.22
CA TRP A 45 5.81 -10.82 -14.14
C TRP A 45 7.18 -11.47 -14.06
N ARG A 46 8.01 -11.30 -15.10
CA ARG A 46 9.44 -11.67 -15.10
C ARG A 46 9.74 -13.05 -14.49
N GLY A 47 9.03 -14.08 -14.94
CA GLY A 47 9.19 -15.47 -14.48
C GLY A 47 8.44 -15.82 -13.19
N ARG A 48 7.63 -14.89 -12.67
CA ARG A 48 6.82 -15.04 -11.46
C ARG A 48 5.36 -14.79 -11.75
N ARG A 49 4.53 -15.14 -10.78
CA ARG A 49 3.12 -14.78 -10.72
C ARG A 49 2.89 -13.89 -9.51
N LEU A 50 2.49 -12.65 -9.76
CA LEU A 50 2.09 -11.71 -8.73
C LEU A 50 0.61 -11.93 -8.41
N MET A 51 0.30 -12.06 -7.13
CA MET A 51 -1.04 -12.19 -6.57
C MET A 51 -1.37 -10.88 -5.85
N LEU A 52 -2.27 -10.10 -6.43
CA LEU A 52 -2.64 -8.76 -5.96
C LEU A 52 -4.04 -8.77 -5.33
N ALA A 53 -4.28 -7.88 -4.36
CA ALA A 53 -5.61 -7.72 -3.77
C ALA A 53 -6.63 -7.22 -4.79
N ASN A 54 -7.73 -7.97 -4.94
CA ASN A 54 -8.85 -7.63 -5.81
C ASN A 54 -9.78 -6.58 -5.19
N GLY A 55 -10.65 -5.98 -6.00
CA GLY A 55 -11.57 -4.92 -5.62
C GLY A 55 -11.01 -3.53 -5.86
N LEU A 56 -11.54 -2.54 -5.14
CA LEU A 56 -11.18 -1.13 -5.26
C LEU A 56 -9.90 -0.83 -4.46
N THR A 57 -8.77 -1.37 -4.92
CA THR A 57 -7.44 -1.26 -4.30
C THR A 57 -6.47 -0.54 -5.24
N ALA A 58 -5.18 -0.53 -4.89
CA ALA A 58 -4.13 -0.06 -5.80
C ALA A 58 -3.74 -1.09 -6.89
N ALA A 59 -4.28 -2.32 -6.85
CA ALA A 59 -3.85 -3.38 -7.75
C ALA A 59 -4.05 -3.06 -9.24
N PRO A 60 -5.17 -2.47 -9.72
CA PRO A 60 -5.29 -2.08 -11.12
C PRO A 60 -4.23 -1.05 -11.55
N THR A 61 -3.87 -0.12 -10.66
CA THR A 61 -2.82 0.86 -10.92
C THR A 61 -1.45 0.20 -10.96
N LEU A 62 -1.18 -0.77 -10.09
CA LEU A 62 0.05 -1.56 -10.13
C LEU A 62 0.15 -2.38 -11.44
N VAL A 63 -0.96 -2.93 -11.95
CA VAL A 63 -0.99 -3.62 -13.26
C VAL A 63 -0.54 -2.69 -14.37
N ARG A 64 -1.02 -1.44 -14.41
CA ARG A 64 -0.56 -0.44 -15.39
C ARG A 64 0.94 -0.16 -15.29
N VAL A 65 1.46 -0.10 -14.06
CA VAL A 65 2.90 0.11 -13.85
C VAL A 65 3.70 -1.09 -14.34
N LEU A 66 3.25 -2.32 -14.05
CA LEU A 66 3.88 -3.53 -14.56
C LEU A 66 3.89 -3.54 -16.09
N GLU A 67 2.75 -3.26 -16.74
CA GLU A 67 2.64 -3.15 -18.20
C GLU A 67 3.64 -2.13 -18.78
N GLY A 68 3.71 -0.92 -18.21
CA GLY A 68 4.62 0.13 -18.69
C GLY A 68 6.10 -0.10 -18.39
N MET A 69 6.41 -0.99 -17.43
CA MET A 69 7.77 -1.35 -17.04
C MET A 69 8.25 -2.66 -17.68
N ALA A 70 7.43 -3.32 -18.52
CA ALA A 70 7.77 -4.62 -19.10
C ALA A 70 9.12 -4.63 -19.86
N ASP A 71 9.40 -3.54 -20.58
CA ASP A 71 10.62 -3.36 -21.38
C ASP A 71 11.71 -2.54 -20.67
N ALA A 72 11.55 -2.24 -19.38
CA ALA A 72 12.51 -1.45 -18.63
C ALA A 72 13.86 -2.19 -18.46
N PRO A 73 14.99 -1.47 -18.35
CA PRO A 73 16.31 -2.10 -18.22
C PRO A 73 16.55 -2.63 -16.80
N TYR A 74 16.23 -3.90 -16.59
CA TYR A 74 16.56 -4.66 -15.39
C TYR A 74 17.94 -5.32 -15.53
N SER A 75 18.98 -4.52 -15.74
CA SER A 75 20.36 -4.99 -15.94
C SER A 75 21.25 -4.58 -14.77
N GLY A 76 22.09 -5.50 -14.29
CA GLY A 76 23.01 -5.24 -13.18
C GLY A 76 22.38 -5.46 -11.81
N ALA A 77 23.12 -5.09 -10.76
CA ALA A 77 22.71 -5.28 -9.37
C ALA A 77 21.87 -4.12 -8.81
N GLU A 78 21.83 -2.97 -9.50
CA GLU A 78 21.10 -1.77 -9.09
C GLU A 78 20.37 -1.13 -10.27
N PRO A 79 19.24 -0.42 -10.03
CA PRO A 79 18.52 0.26 -11.10
C PRO A 79 19.32 1.42 -11.69
N SER A 80 19.30 1.53 -13.03
CA SER A 80 19.95 2.62 -13.75
C SER A 80 19.14 3.91 -13.70
N ALA A 81 19.76 5.04 -14.09
CA ALA A 81 19.06 6.30 -14.29
C ALA A 81 17.93 6.20 -15.33
N GLU A 82 18.13 5.39 -16.38
CA GLU A 82 17.11 5.10 -17.38
C GLU A 82 15.91 4.37 -16.77
N TRP A 83 16.16 3.37 -15.90
CA TRP A 83 15.12 2.64 -15.20
C TRP A 83 14.26 3.57 -14.32
N TYR A 84 14.89 4.42 -13.51
CA TYR A 84 14.18 5.38 -12.67
C TYR A 84 13.40 6.42 -13.49
N ALA A 85 13.95 6.91 -14.61
CA ALA A 85 13.26 7.85 -15.48
C ALA A 85 12.01 7.20 -16.14
N GLN A 86 12.12 5.95 -16.58
CA GLN A 86 10.96 5.20 -17.10
C GLN A 86 9.93 4.95 -16.00
N LEU A 87 10.38 4.51 -14.82
CA LEU A 87 9.50 4.28 -13.68
C LEU A 87 8.71 5.55 -13.32
N ALA A 88 9.38 6.70 -13.24
CA ALA A 88 8.74 7.97 -12.93
C ALA A 88 7.65 8.33 -13.96
N ARG A 89 7.95 8.20 -15.26
CA ARG A 89 6.97 8.45 -16.34
C ARG A 89 5.76 7.52 -16.24
N VAL A 90 6.02 6.22 -16.10
CA VAL A 90 4.98 5.19 -16.06
C VAL A 90 4.08 5.37 -14.84
N MET A 91 4.66 5.57 -13.65
CA MET A 91 3.87 5.78 -12.44
C MET A 91 3.05 7.06 -12.53
N ARG A 92 3.59 8.18 -13.05
CA ARG A 92 2.82 9.42 -13.22
C ARG A 92 1.62 9.22 -14.14
N ALA A 93 1.79 8.50 -15.25
CA ALA A 93 0.69 8.16 -16.14
C ALA A 93 -0.37 7.28 -15.44
N ALA A 94 0.07 6.26 -14.70
CA ALA A 94 -0.83 5.37 -13.97
C ALA A 94 -1.60 6.09 -12.84
N TYR A 95 -0.95 7.00 -12.10
CA TYR A 95 -1.64 7.83 -11.10
C TYR A 95 -2.60 8.83 -11.74
N ALA A 96 -2.26 9.40 -12.90
CA ALA A 96 -3.17 10.30 -13.62
C ALA A 96 -4.44 9.57 -14.09
N GLU A 97 -4.32 8.35 -14.63
CA GLU A 97 -5.46 7.48 -14.97
C GLU A 97 -6.29 7.14 -13.71
N ARG A 98 -5.62 6.80 -12.61
CA ARG A 98 -6.28 6.51 -11.32
C ARG A 98 -7.08 7.70 -10.78
N LEU A 99 -6.46 8.88 -10.73
CA LEU A 99 -7.07 10.09 -10.16
C LEU A 99 -8.24 10.59 -11.02
N SER A 100 -8.08 10.60 -12.35
CA SER A 100 -9.12 11.08 -13.27
C SER A 100 -10.23 10.07 -13.52
N GLY A 101 -9.91 8.77 -13.60
CA GLY A 101 -10.83 7.71 -13.96
C GLY A 101 -11.52 7.03 -12.78
N LEU A 102 -10.86 6.94 -11.62
CA LEU A 102 -11.38 6.24 -10.45
C LEU A 102 -11.82 7.18 -9.32
N GLY A 103 -11.70 8.51 -9.47
CA GLY A 103 -12.24 9.50 -8.54
C GLY A 103 -11.63 9.43 -7.13
N GLU A 104 -10.32 9.19 -7.03
CA GLU A 104 -9.64 9.11 -5.73
C GLU A 104 -9.58 10.50 -5.07
N ALA A 105 -10.15 10.60 -3.86
CA ALA A 105 -10.02 11.76 -3.01
C ALA A 105 -9.22 11.40 -1.75
N GLU A 106 -8.02 11.95 -1.59
CA GLU A 106 -7.34 11.99 -0.28
C GLU A 106 -6.95 13.44 0.03
N PRO A 107 -7.29 13.98 1.22
CA PRO A 107 -6.86 15.32 1.60
C PRO A 107 -5.34 15.41 1.67
N ARG A 108 -4.78 16.48 1.10
CA ARG A 108 -3.32 16.69 0.95
C ARG A 108 -2.52 16.72 2.25
N ALA A 109 -3.16 16.99 3.39
CA ALA A 109 -2.51 17.28 4.67
C ALA A 109 -2.78 16.23 5.78
N ALA A 110 -3.45 15.12 5.48
CA ALA A 110 -3.72 14.11 6.50
C ALA A 110 -2.50 13.18 6.68
N GLU A 111 -1.94 13.13 7.89
CA GLU A 111 -1.08 12.02 8.29
C GLU A 111 -1.87 10.71 8.13
N SER A 112 -1.35 9.77 7.34
CA SER A 112 -2.04 8.49 7.07
C SER A 112 -1.84 7.50 8.22
N CYS A 113 -2.87 6.79 8.62
CA CYS A 113 -2.79 5.66 9.57
C CYS A 113 -3.02 4.36 8.84
N THR A 114 -1.95 3.76 8.37
CA THR A 114 -1.98 2.43 7.77
C THR A 114 -0.92 1.58 8.45
N THR A 115 -1.23 0.32 8.66
CA THR A 115 -0.28 -0.69 9.13
C THR A 115 -0.30 -1.83 8.13
N HIS A 116 0.90 -2.25 7.73
CA HIS A 116 1.07 -3.44 6.91
C HIS A 116 1.83 -4.50 7.69
N LEU A 117 1.42 -5.76 7.55
CA LEU A 117 2.02 -6.91 8.20
C LEU A 117 2.19 -8.02 7.17
N THR A 118 3.36 -8.66 7.21
CA THR A 118 3.65 -9.88 6.49
C THR A 118 4.00 -10.99 7.48
N ALA A 119 3.62 -12.22 7.16
CA ALA A 119 3.98 -13.39 7.93
C ALA A 119 4.28 -14.56 6.99
N CYS A 120 5.23 -15.40 7.38
CA CYS A 120 5.53 -16.66 6.71
C CYS A 120 5.69 -17.76 7.75
N ASP A 121 5.04 -18.91 7.53
CA ASP A 121 5.19 -20.08 8.38
C ASP A 121 6.27 -21.04 7.88
N LYS A 122 6.54 -22.09 8.66
CA LYS A 122 7.54 -23.13 8.34
C LYS A 122 7.22 -23.92 7.07
N ASP A 123 5.96 -23.96 6.66
CA ASP A 123 5.48 -24.73 5.51
C ASP A 123 5.46 -23.86 4.23
N GLY A 124 5.86 -22.59 4.35
CA GLY A 124 5.92 -21.62 3.25
C GLY A 124 4.60 -20.92 2.96
N MET A 125 3.60 -21.03 3.84
CA MET A 125 2.40 -20.19 3.75
C MET A 125 2.79 -18.74 4.01
N MET A 126 2.38 -17.84 3.12
CA MET A 126 2.63 -16.41 3.25
C MET A 126 1.31 -15.65 3.39
N VAL A 127 1.32 -14.64 4.25
CA VAL A 127 0.20 -13.73 4.49
C VAL A 127 0.69 -12.29 4.37
N ALA A 128 -0.04 -11.46 3.63
CA ALA A 128 0.19 -10.03 3.52
C ALA A 128 -1.12 -9.28 3.83
N VAL A 129 -1.12 -8.45 4.87
CA VAL A 129 -2.33 -7.75 5.35
C VAL A 129 -2.04 -6.26 5.48
N THR A 130 -2.86 -5.45 4.82
CA THR A 130 -2.89 -3.99 5.01
C THR A 130 -4.18 -3.62 5.73
N THR A 131 -4.07 -2.91 6.84
CA THR A 131 -5.20 -2.39 7.61
C THR A 131 -5.00 -0.90 7.88
N THR A 132 -6.09 -0.15 8.05
CA THR A 132 -6.03 1.31 8.04
C THR A 132 -7.27 1.93 8.67
N LEU A 133 -7.05 3.05 9.37
CA LEU A 133 -8.12 3.95 9.81
C LEU A 133 -8.31 5.14 8.85
N LEU A 134 -7.62 5.14 7.70
CA LEU A 134 -7.35 6.26 6.81
C LEU A 134 -6.37 7.28 7.42
N SER A 135 -6.85 8.15 8.30
CA SER A 135 -6.01 9.20 8.92
C SER A 135 -5.44 8.77 10.26
N SER A 136 -4.38 9.43 10.74
CA SER A 136 -3.83 9.28 12.10
C SER A 136 -4.94 9.42 13.14
N MET A 137 -5.18 8.34 13.89
CA MET A 137 -6.30 8.15 14.83
C MET A 137 -7.70 8.19 14.19
N GLY A 138 -7.83 7.86 12.90
CA GLY A 138 -9.09 7.78 12.17
C GLY A 138 -9.87 9.08 12.18
N SER A 139 -11.14 9.01 12.57
CA SER A 139 -12.00 10.18 12.78
C SER A 139 -11.68 10.95 14.07
N ARG A 140 -10.78 10.41 14.91
CA ARG A 140 -10.48 10.88 16.27
C ARG A 140 -11.67 10.78 17.23
N VAL A 141 -12.68 9.98 16.86
CA VAL A 141 -13.86 9.72 17.69
C VAL A 141 -13.74 8.33 18.31
N VAL A 142 -13.59 8.29 19.64
CA VAL A 142 -13.70 7.07 20.43
C VAL A 142 -15.12 6.99 20.97
N LEU A 143 -15.83 5.92 20.65
CA LEU A 143 -17.21 5.70 21.08
C LEU A 143 -17.24 5.40 22.59
N PRO A 144 -17.91 6.21 23.42
CA PRO A 144 -17.80 6.13 24.87
C PRO A 144 -18.34 4.83 25.49
N ARG A 145 -19.32 4.17 24.86
CA ARG A 145 -19.88 2.91 25.39
C ARG A 145 -19.00 1.71 25.05
N SER A 146 -18.51 1.65 23.82
CA SER A 146 -17.77 0.49 23.30
C SER A 146 -16.25 0.63 23.40
N GLY A 147 -15.73 1.85 23.59
CA GLY A 147 -14.29 2.15 23.55
C GLY A 147 -13.67 2.06 22.15
N VAL A 148 -14.49 1.89 21.10
CA VAL A 148 -14.00 1.69 19.72
C VAL A 148 -13.60 3.03 19.11
N LEU A 149 -12.36 3.12 18.62
CA LEU A 149 -11.89 4.23 17.80
C LEU A 149 -12.38 4.07 16.37
N MET A 150 -13.10 5.07 15.87
CA MET A 150 -13.69 5.03 14.53
C MET A 150 -12.71 5.49 13.45
N ASN A 151 -12.76 4.84 12.29
CA ASN A 151 -12.06 5.30 11.09
C ASN A 151 -12.78 6.50 10.46
N ASN A 152 -12.11 7.20 9.55
CA ASN A 152 -12.70 8.23 8.70
C ASN A 152 -12.68 7.85 7.21
N GLY A 153 -12.75 6.55 6.89
CA GLY A 153 -12.61 6.02 5.53
C GLY A 153 -13.65 6.53 4.53
N VAL A 154 -14.76 7.12 4.99
CA VAL A 154 -15.73 7.83 4.14
C VAL A 154 -15.10 8.98 3.34
N MET A 155 -13.96 9.52 3.79
CA MET A 155 -13.24 10.59 3.09
C MET A 155 -12.53 10.14 1.82
N TRP A 156 -12.42 8.83 1.56
CA TRP A 156 -11.95 8.33 0.26
C TRP A 156 -12.96 8.52 -0.85
N PHE A 157 -14.25 8.69 -0.53
CA PHE A 157 -15.25 8.97 -1.56
C PHE A 157 -15.02 10.37 -2.14
N ASP A 158 -15.27 10.47 -3.43
CA ASP A 158 -15.42 11.75 -4.08
C ASP A 158 -16.73 12.42 -3.59
N PRO A 159 -16.67 13.65 -3.04
CA PRO A 159 -17.87 14.35 -2.62
C PRO A 159 -18.74 14.80 -3.80
N GLN A 160 -18.22 14.81 -5.04
CA GLN A 160 -18.96 15.23 -6.22
C GLN A 160 -19.89 14.10 -6.71
N PRO A 161 -21.21 14.33 -6.83
CA PRO A 161 -22.13 13.33 -7.35
C PRO A 161 -21.81 12.93 -8.80
N GLY A 162 -22.09 11.67 -9.15
CA GLY A 162 -21.98 11.16 -10.51
C GLY A 162 -20.61 10.65 -10.92
N THR A 163 -19.58 10.80 -10.09
CA THR A 163 -18.25 10.22 -10.36
C THR A 163 -18.21 8.73 -9.99
N PRO A 164 -17.29 7.93 -10.58
CA PRO A 164 -17.18 6.50 -10.30
C PRO A 164 -17.00 6.16 -8.82
N ASN A 165 -16.38 7.04 -8.05
CA ASN A 165 -16.15 6.90 -6.61
C ASN A 165 -16.95 7.91 -5.77
N ALA A 166 -18.08 8.41 -6.29
CA ALA A 166 -19.04 9.19 -5.51
C ALA A 166 -19.64 8.37 -4.37
N ILE A 167 -19.96 9.02 -3.25
CA ILE A 167 -20.60 8.38 -2.09
C ILE A 167 -22.00 7.82 -2.43
N ALA A 168 -22.29 6.61 -1.97
CA ALA A 168 -23.61 5.98 -2.11
C ALA A 168 -23.87 4.95 -0.98
N PRO A 169 -25.14 4.67 -0.63
CA PRO A 169 -25.48 3.67 0.38
C PRO A 169 -24.88 2.29 0.07
N GLY A 170 -24.25 1.66 1.07
CA GLY A 170 -23.63 0.33 0.94
C GLY A 170 -22.41 0.24 0.02
N LYS A 171 -22.01 1.34 -0.64
CA LYS A 171 -20.84 1.37 -1.52
C LYS A 171 -19.55 1.32 -0.69
N ARG A 172 -18.48 0.76 -1.27
CA ARG A 172 -17.13 0.79 -0.69
C ARG A 172 -16.26 1.76 -1.48
N PRO A 173 -15.40 2.55 -0.81
CA PRO A 173 -14.55 3.51 -1.50
C PRO A 173 -13.34 2.83 -2.15
N LEU A 174 -12.71 3.55 -3.08
CA LEU A 174 -11.37 3.26 -3.57
C LEU A 174 -10.33 3.42 -2.45
N THR A 175 -9.39 2.48 -2.36
CA THR A 175 -8.34 2.47 -1.34
C THR A 175 -6.95 2.33 -1.97
N ASN A 176 -5.93 2.81 -1.26
CA ASN A 176 -4.53 2.79 -1.70
C ASN A 176 -3.75 1.54 -1.25
N MET A 177 -4.44 0.57 -0.65
CA MET A 177 -3.83 -0.66 -0.18
C MET A 177 -3.27 -1.47 -1.35
N CYS A 178 -2.04 -1.99 -1.19
CA CYS A 178 -1.35 -2.78 -2.19
C CYS A 178 -0.57 -3.97 -1.56
N PRO A 179 -1.24 -4.91 -0.86
CA PRO A 179 -0.58 -6.15 -0.44
C PRO A 179 -0.33 -7.04 -1.67
N VAL A 180 0.85 -7.64 -1.75
CA VAL A 180 1.31 -8.45 -2.87
C VAL A 180 1.97 -9.72 -2.36
N ILE A 181 1.67 -10.84 -3.01
CA ILE A 181 2.45 -12.08 -2.90
C ILE A 181 3.03 -12.39 -4.29
N ALA A 182 4.34 -12.60 -4.39
CA ALA A 182 4.97 -13.11 -5.61
C ALA A 182 5.28 -14.60 -5.43
N ALA A 183 4.93 -15.40 -6.43
CA ALA A 183 5.18 -16.83 -6.46
C ALA A 183 5.98 -17.23 -7.71
N ASN A 184 6.88 -18.20 -7.54
CA ASN A 184 7.57 -18.90 -8.62
C ASN A 184 7.01 -20.33 -8.75
N ASP A 185 7.65 -21.19 -9.55
CA ASP A 185 7.24 -22.58 -9.77
C ASP A 185 7.27 -23.45 -8.50
N ARG A 186 8.03 -23.04 -7.47
CA ARG A 186 8.14 -23.71 -6.16
C ARG A 186 7.11 -23.20 -5.14
N GLY A 187 6.33 -22.17 -5.48
CA GLY A 187 5.33 -21.57 -4.60
C GLY A 187 5.61 -20.10 -4.23
N PRO A 188 4.94 -19.57 -3.20
CA PRO A 188 5.18 -18.21 -2.71
C PRO A 188 6.63 -18.01 -2.28
N GLU A 189 7.26 -16.94 -2.75
CA GLU A 189 8.64 -16.59 -2.42
C GLU A 189 8.77 -15.18 -1.85
N ILE A 190 7.84 -14.26 -2.14
CA ILE A 190 7.87 -12.90 -1.59
C ILE A 190 6.47 -12.51 -1.12
N ALA A 191 6.37 -11.94 0.07
CA ALA A 191 5.19 -11.23 0.54
C ALA A 191 5.59 -9.79 0.86
N ALA A 192 4.84 -8.82 0.37
CA ALA A 192 5.18 -7.41 0.52
C ALA A 192 3.93 -6.52 0.57
N GLY A 193 4.12 -5.33 1.12
CA GLY A 193 3.14 -4.26 1.14
C GLY A 193 3.69 -3.10 1.95
N ALA A 194 2.91 -2.03 2.11
CA ALA A 194 3.36 -0.85 2.84
C ALA A 194 2.21 -0.10 3.52
N SER A 195 2.58 0.77 4.45
CA SER A 195 1.76 1.92 4.88
C SER A 195 2.22 3.20 4.20
N GLY A 196 1.40 4.25 4.19
CA GLY A 196 1.79 5.57 3.65
C GLY A 196 0.85 6.17 2.59
N GLY A 197 -0.44 5.83 2.63
CA GLY A 197 -1.46 6.40 1.74
C GLY A 197 -1.13 6.18 0.27
N ARG A 198 -1.22 7.23 -0.54
CA ARG A 198 -0.93 7.15 -1.99
C ARG A 198 0.48 6.64 -2.33
N ARG A 199 1.46 6.76 -1.44
CA ARG A 199 2.85 6.30 -1.67
C ARG A 199 3.01 4.78 -1.64
N ILE A 200 2.00 4.05 -1.15
CA ILE A 200 2.07 2.59 -0.94
C ILE A 200 2.43 1.86 -2.23
N MET A 201 1.74 2.13 -3.34
CA MET A 201 1.94 1.40 -4.59
C MET A 201 3.34 1.60 -5.16
N ALA A 202 3.82 2.85 -5.19
CA ALA A 202 5.16 3.19 -5.68
C ALA A 202 6.25 2.51 -4.83
N SER A 203 6.09 2.49 -3.52
CA SER A 203 7.02 1.83 -2.59
C SER A 203 7.03 0.31 -2.76
N VAL A 204 5.85 -0.31 -2.88
CA VAL A 204 5.71 -1.76 -3.08
C VAL A 204 6.32 -2.20 -4.41
N PHE A 205 6.07 -1.49 -5.50
CA PHE A 205 6.66 -1.82 -6.81
C PHE A 205 8.19 -1.74 -6.78
N GLN A 206 8.75 -0.70 -6.17
CA GLN A 206 10.21 -0.53 -6.04
C GLN A 206 10.82 -1.65 -5.19
N MET A 207 10.25 -1.96 -4.01
CA MET A 207 10.74 -3.06 -3.16
C MET A 207 10.67 -4.42 -3.85
N LEU A 208 9.58 -4.70 -4.57
CA LEU A 208 9.47 -5.91 -5.38
C LEU A 208 10.53 -5.94 -6.48
N SER A 209 10.75 -4.83 -7.19
CA SER A 209 11.77 -4.74 -8.23
C SER A 209 13.18 -4.94 -7.68
N PHE A 210 13.53 -4.28 -6.58
CA PHE A 210 14.84 -4.39 -5.94
C PHE A 210 15.17 -5.84 -5.56
N VAL A 211 14.23 -6.52 -4.90
CA VAL A 211 14.46 -7.90 -4.41
C VAL A 211 14.26 -8.94 -5.52
N ALA A 212 13.17 -8.89 -6.27
CA ALA A 212 12.79 -9.94 -7.22
C ALA A 212 13.51 -9.80 -8.57
N ASP A 213 13.70 -8.56 -9.05
CA ASP A 213 14.16 -8.29 -10.41
C ASP A 213 15.65 -7.90 -10.47
N PHE A 214 16.14 -7.12 -9.52
CA PHE A 214 17.56 -6.79 -9.37
C PHE A 214 18.33 -7.75 -8.46
N GLY A 215 17.62 -8.66 -7.77
CA GLY A 215 18.23 -9.71 -6.95
C GLY A 215 18.89 -9.19 -5.66
N MET A 216 18.52 -8.00 -5.19
CA MET A 216 19.07 -7.44 -3.95
C MET A 216 18.69 -8.31 -2.74
N ASP A 217 19.59 -8.34 -1.76
CA ASP A 217 19.24 -8.79 -0.42
C ASP A 217 18.16 -7.87 0.19
N PRO A 218 17.18 -8.36 0.99
CA PRO A 218 16.10 -7.54 1.50
C PRO A 218 16.59 -6.40 2.39
N GLU A 219 17.69 -6.60 3.13
CA GLU A 219 18.31 -5.55 3.94
C GLU A 219 18.84 -4.42 3.05
N VAL A 220 19.53 -4.79 1.97
CA VAL A 220 20.07 -3.84 0.99
C VAL A 220 18.94 -3.11 0.27
N ALA A 221 17.91 -3.83 -0.15
CA ALA A 221 16.73 -3.27 -0.81
C ALA A 221 16.00 -2.27 0.09
N ALA A 222 15.87 -2.55 1.40
CA ALA A 222 15.20 -1.65 2.33
C ALA A 222 15.97 -0.34 2.56
N HIS A 223 17.29 -0.38 2.46
CA HIS A 223 18.14 0.82 2.51
C HIS A 223 18.23 1.57 1.17
N HIS A 224 17.88 0.91 0.06
CA HIS A 224 18.01 1.47 -1.28
C HIS A 224 17.09 2.70 -1.46
N PRO A 225 17.59 3.80 -2.07
CA PRO A 225 16.80 5.01 -2.26
C PRO A 225 15.62 4.80 -3.22
N ARG A 226 14.53 5.52 -2.95
CA ARG A 226 13.26 5.41 -3.68
C ARG A 226 12.83 6.75 -4.26
N ILE A 227 11.90 6.69 -5.21
CA ILE A 227 11.13 7.84 -5.68
C ILE A 227 9.65 7.68 -5.32
N ASP A 228 8.92 8.79 -5.24
CA ASP A 228 7.47 8.82 -5.26
C ASP A 228 6.98 9.81 -6.32
N VAL A 229 5.83 9.53 -6.90
CA VAL A 229 5.18 10.43 -7.88
C VAL A 229 3.69 10.61 -7.61
N SER A 230 3.24 10.21 -6.41
CA SER A 230 1.83 10.32 -6.02
C SER A 230 1.41 11.77 -5.70
N GLY A 231 2.39 12.66 -5.52
CA GLY A 231 2.19 14.09 -5.33
C GLY A 231 1.83 14.83 -6.63
N PRO A 232 1.15 15.99 -6.55
CA PRO A 232 0.75 16.76 -7.72
C PRO A 232 1.91 17.55 -8.38
N GLN A 233 3.11 17.56 -7.76
CA GLN A 233 4.20 18.46 -8.13
C GLN A 233 5.29 17.79 -8.99
N GLY A 234 5.09 16.56 -9.45
CA GLY A 234 6.08 15.82 -10.23
C GLY A 234 6.67 14.66 -9.44
N VAL A 235 8.00 14.60 -9.33
CA VAL A 235 8.72 13.49 -8.71
C VAL A 235 9.32 13.94 -7.37
N THR A 236 9.02 13.22 -6.30
CA THR A 236 9.74 13.32 -5.03
C THR A 236 10.85 12.26 -5.04
N ALA A 237 12.10 12.68 -4.87
CA ALA A 237 13.27 11.83 -5.02
C ALA A 237 14.12 11.82 -3.75
N ASP A 238 14.57 10.63 -3.33
CA ASP A 238 15.48 10.50 -2.19
C ASP A 238 16.83 11.17 -2.51
N ARG A 239 17.31 12.03 -1.61
CA ARG A 239 18.59 12.74 -1.70
C ARG A 239 19.80 11.82 -1.88
N ARG A 240 19.68 10.55 -1.52
CA ARG A 240 20.74 9.53 -1.67
C ARG A 240 20.83 8.96 -3.09
N LEU A 241 19.87 9.26 -3.97
CA LEU A 241 19.94 8.83 -5.37
C LEU A 241 21.19 9.43 -6.05
N PRO A 242 21.88 8.68 -6.92
CA PRO A 242 23.00 9.20 -7.69
C PRO A 242 22.61 10.44 -8.52
N GLU A 243 23.55 11.36 -8.71
CA GLU A 243 23.32 12.60 -9.47
C GLU A 243 22.79 12.33 -10.89
N ALA A 244 23.29 11.27 -11.54
CA ALA A 244 22.82 10.85 -12.85
C ALA A 244 21.32 10.46 -12.85
N VAL A 245 20.83 9.85 -11.77
CA VAL A 245 19.41 9.50 -11.61
C VAL A 245 18.59 10.78 -11.41
N LEU A 246 19.03 11.66 -10.51
CA LEU A 246 18.35 12.94 -10.25
C LEU A 246 18.25 13.81 -11.52
N ALA A 247 19.34 13.88 -12.30
CA ALA A 247 19.37 14.59 -13.57
C ALA A 247 18.41 13.97 -14.60
N ALA A 248 18.36 12.63 -14.70
CA ALA A 248 17.45 11.95 -15.61
C ALA A 248 15.97 12.16 -15.25
N LEU A 249 15.64 12.21 -13.94
CA LEU A 249 14.30 12.54 -13.47
C LEU A 249 13.94 14.01 -13.79
N ALA A 250 14.86 14.94 -13.53
CA ALA A 250 14.67 16.38 -13.74
C ALA A 250 14.54 16.78 -15.22
N ALA A 251 15.07 15.96 -16.13
CA ALA A 251 14.93 16.17 -17.57
C ALA A 251 13.48 15.99 -18.07
N ASP A 252 12.64 15.29 -17.31
CA ASP A 252 11.29 14.87 -17.73
C ASP A 252 10.16 15.49 -16.89
N ALA A 253 10.41 15.80 -15.61
CA ALA A 253 9.44 16.43 -14.73
C ALA A 253 10.12 17.25 -13.62
N PRO A 254 9.41 18.18 -12.96
CA PRO A 254 9.92 18.82 -11.75
C PRO A 254 10.26 17.76 -10.68
N VAL A 255 11.43 17.93 -10.05
CA VAL A 255 11.92 17.03 -9.01
C VAL A 255 12.06 17.80 -7.70
N GLU A 256 11.45 17.28 -6.65
CA GLU A 256 11.68 17.68 -5.27
C GLU A 256 12.62 16.66 -4.61
N VAL A 257 13.81 17.09 -4.22
CA VAL A 257 14.78 16.24 -3.52
C VAL A 257 14.53 16.31 -2.03
N VAL A 258 14.26 15.17 -1.41
CA VAL A 258 13.90 15.07 0.01
C VAL A 258 14.74 14.02 0.73
N GLU A 259 14.77 14.09 2.06
CA GLU A 259 15.40 13.06 2.87
C GLU A 259 14.43 11.90 3.14
N HIS A 260 14.98 10.69 3.20
CA HIS A 260 14.29 9.55 3.77
C HIS A 260 14.44 9.60 5.29
N GLY A 261 13.44 10.20 5.95
CA GLY A 261 13.40 10.41 7.40
C GLY A 261 12.30 9.61 8.10
N VAL A 262 12.30 9.65 9.43
CA VAL A 262 11.18 9.14 10.26
C VAL A 262 9.90 9.93 9.98
N MET A 263 10.04 11.26 9.86
CA MET A 263 9.00 12.19 9.46
C MET A 263 9.61 13.34 8.64
N PRO A 264 8.95 13.83 7.58
CA PRO A 264 7.73 13.30 6.98
C PRO A 264 7.94 11.94 6.27
N LEU A 265 6.89 11.12 6.19
CA LEU A 265 6.91 9.80 5.54
C LEU A 265 6.90 9.93 4.01
N ASN A 266 8.05 10.26 3.42
CA ASN A 266 8.18 10.56 1.98
C ASN A 266 8.08 9.34 1.05
N PHE A 267 8.42 8.15 1.52
CA PHE A 267 8.53 6.94 0.66
C PHE A 267 7.74 5.73 1.17
N ALA A 268 6.70 5.98 1.99
CA ALA A 268 5.91 4.94 2.66
C ALA A 268 6.77 4.05 3.59
N CYS A 269 6.14 3.17 4.38
CA CYS A 269 6.84 2.20 5.22
C CYS A 269 6.53 0.78 4.75
N PRO A 270 7.30 0.23 3.78
CA PRO A 270 7.14 -1.14 3.36
C PRO A 270 7.59 -2.12 4.44
N ASN A 271 7.05 -3.34 4.37
CA ASN A 271 7.74 -4.51 4.89
C ASN A 271 7.70 -5.61 3.83
N LEU A 272 8.60 -6.57 3.97
CA LEU A 272 8.76 -7.65 3.02
C LEU A 272 9.29 -8.89 3.72
N ILE A 273 8.79 -10.06 3.30
CA ILE A 273 9.40 -11.36 3.58
C ILE A 273 9.83 -11.96 2.24
N ARG A 274 11.07 -12.46 2.17
CA ARG A 274 11.60 -13.27 1.08
C ARG A 274 11.91 -14.68 1.59
N ARG A 275 11.49 -15.70 0.86
CA ARG A 275 11.92 -17.09 1.01
C ARG A 275 12.82 -17.48 -0.15
N ASP A 276 14.04 -17.92 0.14
CA ASP A 276 15.02 -18.32 -0.88
C ASP A 276 14.78 -19.75 -1.41
N ALA A 277 15.67 -20.21 -2.29
CA ALA A 277 15.59 -21.53 -2.91
C ALA A 277 15.85 -22.68 -1.93
N GLU A 278 16.66 -22.42 -0.90
CA GLU A 278 17.07 -23.34 0.16
C GLU A 278 16.03 -23.41 1.30
N GLY A 279 15.02 -22.52 1.26
CA GLY A 279 13.95 -22.44 2.25
C GLY A 279 14.25 -21.48 3.41
N GLY A 280 15.37 -20.75 3.36
CA GLY A 280 15.69 -19.66 4.26
C GLY A 280 14.68 -18.51 4.10
N VAL A 281 14.30 -17.90 5.22
CA VAL A 281 13.31 -16.82 5.27
C VAL A 281 13.96 -15.57 5.86
N THR A 282 13.97 -14.50 5.08
CA THR A 282 14.47 -13.19 5.48
C THR A 282 13.29 -12.22 5.49
N GLY A 283 13.05 -11.58 6.63
CA GLY A 283 12.08 -10.49 6.75
C GLY A 283 12.78 -9.16 6.94
N ILE A 284 12.20 -8.09 6.42
CA ILE A 284 12.64 -6.72 6.64
C ILE A 284 11.43 -5.79 6.79
N SER A 285 11.59 -4.75 7.59
CA SER A 285 10.66 -3.63 7.69
C SER A 285 11.36 -2.33 7.30
N ASP A 286 10.59 -1.27 7.05
CA ASP A 286 11.17 0.01 6.64
C ASP A 286 12.19 0.54 7.66
N VAL A 287 13.39 0.84 7.16
CA VAL A 287 14.57 1.19 7.95
C VAL A 287 14.42 2.52 8.71
N MET A 288 13.50 3.38 8.26
CA MET A 288 13.20 4.66 8.92
C MET A 288 12.00 4.57 9.86
N SER A 289 11.34 3.41 9.97
CA SER A 289 10.21 3.24 10.87
C SER A 289 10.68 2.72 12.24
N PRO A 290 10.73 3.58 13.28
CA PRO A 290 11.29 3.23 14.60
C PRO A 290 10.44 2.22 15.38
N TRP A 291 9.22 1.95 14.92
CA TRP A 291 8.27 1.03 15.56
C TRP A 291 7.98 -0.20 14.72
N SER A 292 8.85 -0.49 13.74
CA SER A 292 8.74 -1.67 12.89
C SER A 292 9.91 -2.62 13.13
N ALA A 293 9.66 -3.91 13.01
CA ALA A 293 10.70 -4.93 13.08
C ALA A 293 10.28 -6.15 12.27
N ALA A 294 11.27 -6.87 11.73
CA ALA A 294 11.12 -8.24 11.29
C ALA A 294 11.67 -9.17 12.37
N VAL A 295 10.88 -10.18 12.74
CA VAL A 295 11.24 -11.14 13.78
C VAL A 295 11.05 -12.56 13.28
N ALA A 296 12.00 -13.43 13.59
CA ALA A 296 11.85 -14.86 13.45
C ALA A 296 11.45 -15.45 14.80
N ALA A 297 10.47 -16.38 14.81
CA ALA A 297 10.21 -17.17 15.99
C ALA A 297 11.47 -17.98 16.34
N ARG A 298 11.83 -18.03 17.62
CA ARG A 298 12.88 -18.95 18.09
C ARG A 298 12.33 -20.36 17.98
N GLY A 299 12.97 -21.18 17.15
CA GLY A 299 12.68 -22.61 17.02
C GLY A 299 13.04 -23.39 18.29
#